data_AF-A0A4Q5JAB1-F1
#
_entry.id   AF-A0A4Q5JAB1-F1
#
_cell.length_a   1.000
_cell.length_b   1.000
_cell.length_c   1.000
_cell.angle_alpha   90.00
_cell.angle_beta   90.00
_cell.angle_gamma   90.00
#
_symmetry.space_group_name_H-M   'P 1'
#
loop_
_entity.id
_entity.type
_entity.pdbx_description
1 polymer ?
#
loop_
_entity_poly.entity_id
_entity_poly.type
_entity_poly.pdbx_seq_one_letter_code
_entity_poly.pdbx_strand_id
1 'polypeptide(L)'
;MRRALVATTATLAVLVTATGASYGVLGLSRATDAALRAREVPRAPVTAEVAGVESLAPDARAEADPSTDAEPVPADPTSAKPEPVLEPGDHGRKVRALQARLAQLLWFTPPMTGDYDRTTRTAVRGFQGKRGFDRTGVVDARTWRRLVAMTRKPTGDVLFNRAGPPLFEPGDTGREVRVIQARLRQIAWYFGDVTDRYGPLTRQAVLGFQGKRGVPQTGKVDRRTLELLVGMTRTPTKDELANRPPDPADGQPLDPRCKTGRVLCIDKTSSSLRWVVDGKTQVTVDVRFGSSELPTREGVFSVYRKSRDHVSSLYHTSMPFAMFFSGGQAVHYSPDFAANGYAGASHGCVNVRDYGAIASLFDQVPLGTKVVIYWS
;
A
#
# COMPACT_ATOMS: atom_id res chain seq x y z
N MET A 1 -12.56 18.60 81.89
CA MET A 1 -13.08 17.96 80.66
C MET A 1 -12.44 18.60 79.43
N ARG A 2 -11.37 18.03 78.89
CA ARG A 2 -10.82 18.37 77.57
C ARG A 2 -10.21 17.09 76.97
N ARG A 3 -10.72 16.69 75.80
CA ARG A 3 -10.20 15.60 74.97
C ARG A 3 -8.91 16.06 74.30
N ALA A 4 -7.88 15.22 74.28
CA ALA A 4 -6.68 15.41 73.47
C ALA A 4 -6.40 14.13 72.67
N LEU A 5 -6.13 14.35 71.39
CA LEU A 5 -5.91 13.39 70.31
C LEU A 5 -4.72 12.46 70.59
N VAL A 6 -4.86 11.19 70.23
CA VAL A 6 -3.74 10.27 69.98
C VAL A 6 -3.55 10.17 68.47
N ALA A 7 -2.39 10.59 68.00
CA ALA A 7 -1.90 10.37 66.64
C ALA A 7 -1.20 9.02 66.58
N THR A 8 -1.66 8.13 65.71
CA THR A 8 -0.99 6.86 65.40
C THR A 8 -0.53 6.89 63.95
N THR A 9 0.78 6.96 63.76
CA THR A 9 1.48 6.80 62.49
C THR A 9 1.43 5.35 62.04
N ALA A 10 0.89 5.08 60.84
CA ALA A 10 0.96 3.78 60.18
C ALA A 10 1.95 3.85 59.01
N THR A 11 3.14 3.25 59.21
CA THR A 11 4.12 2.96 58.16
C THR A 11 3.62 1.75 57.34
N LEU A 12 3.32 1.95 56.06
CA LEU A 12 3.01 0.88 55.12
C LEU A 12 4.26 0.60 54.26
N ALA A 13 4.90 -0.55 54.49
CA ALA A 13 5.96 -1.07 53.63
C ALA A 13 5.32 -1.87 52.47
N VAL A 14 5.53 -1.43 51.23
CA VAL A 14 5.14 -2.16 50.03
C VAL A 14 6.33 -2.99 49.56
N LEU A 15 6.20 -4.31 49.67
CA LEU A 15 7.12 -5.30 49.10
C LEU A 15 6.87 -5.38 47.58
N VAL A 16 7.88 -5.05 46.77
CA VAL A 16 7.87 -5.28 45.32
C VAL A 16 8.55 -6.63 45.06
N THR A 17 7.76 -7.64 44.65
CA THR A 17 8.31 -8.89 44.12
C THR A 17 8.56 -8.74 42.63
N ALA A 18 9.84 -8.73 42.25
CA ALA A 18 10.29 -8.84 40.87
C ALA A 18 10.34 -10.33 40.48
N THR A 19 9.59 -10.71 39.45
CA THR A 19 9.80 -11.99 38.75
C THR A 19 10.34 -11.71 37.36
N GLY A 20 11.65 -11.89 37.21
CA GLY A 20 12.29 -12.11 35.91
C GLY A 20 12.28 -13.59 35.59
N ALA A 21 12.02 -13.94 34.33
CA ALA A 21 12.35 -15.24 33.78
C ALA A 21 12.75 -15.08 32.31
N SER A 22 14.04 -15.31 32.07
CA SER A 22 14.66 -15.49 30.75
C SER A 22 14.68 -16.97 30.37
N TYR A 23 15.02 -17.22 29.09
CA TYR A 23 15.36 -18.51 28.44
C TYR A 23 14.14 -19.36 28.04
N GLY A 24 14.11 -20.03 26.89
CA GLY A 24 15.10 -20.29 25.87
C GLY A 24 14.48 -21.18 24.79
N VAL A 25 15.14 -21.22 23.62
CA VAL A 25 14.83 -22.08 22.47
C VAL A 25 15.28 -23.51 22.77
N LEU A 26 14.43 -24.51 22.53
CA LEU A 26 14.76 -25.81 21.88
C LEU A 26 13.51 -26.71 21.85
N GLY A 27 13.33 -27.40 20.72
CA GLY A 27 12.11 -28.11 20.36
C GLY A 27 11.92 -29.48 20.98
N LEU A 28 10.71 -30.03 20.77
CA LEU A 28 10.44 -31.46 20.86
C LEU A 28 9.52 -31.88 19.72
N SER A 29 9.86 -33.04 19.15
CA SER A 29 9.13 -33.80 18.14
C SER A 29 8.43 -34.98 18.82
N ARG A 30 7.35 -35.47 18.18
CA ARG A 30 6.53 -36.68 18.46
C ARG A 30 5.61 -36.60 19.69
N ALA A 31 4.36 -37.04 19.66
CA ALA A 31 3.49 -37.60 18.64
C ALA A 31 2.05 -37.58 19.20
N THR A 32 1.06 -37.24 18.39
CA THR A 32 -0.30 -37.78 18.54
C THR A 32 -0.82 -38.10 17.15
N ASP A 33 -0.77 -39.38 16.84
CA ASP A 33 -1.51 -40.02 15.77
C ASP A 33 -3.02 -39.97 16.07
N ALA A 34 -3.83 -40.21 15.04
CA ALA A 34 -5.30 -40.32 15.04
C ALA A 34 -6.12 -39.02 14.84
N ALA A 35 -6.22 -38.58 13.59
CA ALA A 35 -7.50 -38.44 12.86
C ALA A 35 -7.28 -37.60 11.60
N LEU A 36 -7.22 -38.24 10.44
CA LEU A 36 -7.65 -37.77 9.11
C LEU A 36 -7.10 -38.75 8.06
N ARG A 37 -7.88 -39.80 7.78
CA ARG A 37 -7.70 -40.63 6.58
C ARG A 37 -8.79 -40.31 5.57
N ALA A 38 -8.36 -40.35 4.31
CA ALA A 38 -9.11 -40.52 3.07
C ALA A 38 -9.65 -39.25 2.38
N ARG A 39 -8.85 -38.72 1.45
CA ARG A 39 -9.21 -38.60 0.01
C ARG A 39 -7.94 -38.27 -0.80
N GLU A 40 -7.26 -39.32 -1.28
CA GLU A 40 -6.21 -39.23 -2.30
C GLU A 40 -6.81 -39.38 -3.70
N VAL A 41 -6.36 -38.54 -4.63
CA VAL A 41 -6.61 -38.63 -6.08
C VAL A 41 -5.34 -39.21 -6.73
N PRO A 42 -5.40 -40.21 -7.62
CA PRO A 42 -4.21 -40.86 -8.15
C PRO A 42 -3.56 -40.03 -9.27
N ARG A 43 -2.23 -39.92 -9.24
CA ARG A 43 -1.40 -39.35 -10.31
C ARG A 43 -0.73 -40.51 -11.06
N ALA A 44 -0.97 -40.61 -12.36
CA ALA A 44 -0.40 -41.62 -13.24
C ALA A 44 1.10 -41.39 -13.49
N PRO A 45 1.89 -42.45 -13.77
CA PRO A 45 3.30 -42.33 -14.13
C PRO A 45 3.45 -42.06 -15.63
N VAL A 46 4.43 -41.23 -16.00
CA VAL A 46 4.89 -41.14 -17.39
C VAL A 46 6.27 -41.78 -17.44
N THR A 47 6.32 -42.96 -18.04
CA THR A 47 7.54 -43.69 -18.39
C THR A 47 8.13 -43.13 -19.69
N ALA A 48 9.46 -43.05 -19.72
CA ALA A 48 10.25 -42.80 -20.91
C ALA A 48 10.75 -44.15 -21.44
N GLU A 49 10.51 -44.45 -22.72
CA GLU A 49 11.39 -45.29 -23.57
C GLU A 49 10.88 -45.29 -25.02
N VAL A 50 11.75 -44.98 -25.98
CA VAL A 50 11.97 -45.87 -27.14
C VAL A 50 13.33 -45.62 -27.80
N ALA A 51 14.02 -46.73 -28.02
CA ALA A 51 15.28 -46.89 -28.72
C ALA A 51 15.15 -46.75 -30.26
N GLY A 52 16.30 -46.60 -30.93
CA GLY A 52 16.44 -46.35 -32.37
C GLY A 52 16.55 -47.58 -33.27
N VAL A 53 16.77 -47.33 -34.56
CA VAL A 53 17.12 -48.34 -35.57
C VAL A 53 18.00 -47.76 -36.69
N GLU A 54 19.18 -48.36 -36.83
CA GLU A 54 20.06 -48.68 -37.99
C GLU A 54 20.51 -47.67 -39.09
N SER A 55 21.84 -47.42 -39.04
CA SER A 55 22.91 -47.51 -40.07
C SER A 55 22.59 -47.95 -41.52
N LEU A 56 23.25 -47.30 -42.50
CA LEU A 56 24.17 -47.92 -43.49
C LEU A 56 25.05 -46.83 -44.17
N ALA A 57 26.36 -47.05 -44.22
CA ALA A 57 27.37 -46.23 -44.93
C ALA A 57 27.61 -46.77 -46.38
N PRO A 58 28.45 -46.15 -47.23
CA PRO A 58 29.91 -46.38 -47.11
C PRO A 58 30.84 -45.20 -47.46
N ASP A 59 32.10 -45.41 -47.07
CA ASP A 59 33.33 -44.66 -47.37
C ASP A 59 33.50 -44.18 -48.83
N ALA A 60 34.08 -42.99 -48.98
CA ALA A 60 35.03 -42.68 -50.05
C ALA A 60 36.06 -41.64 -49.57
N ARG A 61 37.33 -42.05 -49.53
CA ARG A 61 38.51 -41.20 -49.38
C ARG A 61 38.81 -40.49 -50.71
N ALA A 62 39.10 -39.19 -50.68
CA ALA A 62 39.97 -38.46 -51.61
C ALA A 62 40.35 -37.12 -50.94
N GLU A 63 41.57 -37.01 -50.41
CA GLU A 63 42.69 -36.23 -50.96
C GLU A 63 42.73 -34.75 -50.47
N ALA A 64 43.76 -34.45 -49.67
CA ALA A 64 44.35 -33.12 -49.49
C ALA A 64 45.02 -32.69 -50.81
N ASP A 65 45.17 -31.43 -51.23
CA ASP A 65 45.65 -30.16 -50.63
C ASP A 65 45.54 -29.08 -51.76
N PRO A 66 46.03 -27.82 -51.68
CA PRO A 66 46.00 -26.80 -50.62
C PRO A 66 45.60 -25.38 -51.15
N SER A 67 45.51 -24.43 -50.22
CA SER A 67 45.80 -22.99 -50.37
C SER A 67 45.01 -22.13 -51.37
N THR A 68 44.12 -21.30 -50.84
CA THR A 68 43.87 -19.96 -51.40
C THR A 68 44.18 -18.95 -50.30
N ASP A 69 45.25 -18.18 -50.52
CA ASP A 69 45.62 -17.01 -49.73
C ASP A 69 44.41 -16.06 -49.65
N ALA A 70 43.77 -16.00 -48.48
CA ALA A 70 42.92 -14.88 -48.12
C ALA A 70 43.80 -13.89 -47.36
N GLU A 71 44.19 -12.80 -48.03
CA GLU A 71 44.75 -11.62 -47.38
C GLU A 71 43.91 -11.22 -46.15
N PRO A 72 44.54 -10.80 -45.05
CA PRO A 72 43.81 -10.34 -43.88
C PRO A 72 43.10 -9.03 -44.23
N VAL A 73 41.77 -9.10 -44.36
CA VAL A 73 40.93 -7.89 -44.46
C VAL A 73 41.21 -7.03 -43.22
N PRO A 74 41.58 -5.75 -43.37
CA PRO A 74 41.87 -4.88 -42.23
C PRO A 74 40.62 -4.77 -41.35
N ALA A 75 40.80 -5.02 -40.05
CA ALA A 75 39.74 -4.94 -39.06
C ALA A 75 39.10 -3.54 -39.08
N ASP A 76 37.78 -3.54 -39.28
CA ASP A 76 36.91 -2.37 -39.24
C ASP A 76 37.10 -1.60 -37.89
N PRO A 77 37.42 -0.29 -37.88
CA PRO A 77 37.74 0.44 -36.65
C PRO A 77 36.52 0.75 -35.76
N THR A 78 35.37 0.13 -36.00
CA THR A 78 34.06 0.52 -35.46
C THR A 78 33.50 -0.36 -34.33
N SER A 79 34.33 -1.21 -33.70
CA SER A 79 33.90 -2.05 -32.56
C SER A 79 34.77 -1.90 -31.30
N ALA A 80 35.32 -0.72 -31.04
CA ALA A 80 35.89 -0.44 -29.71
C ALA A 80 34.76 -0.34 -28.68
N LYS A 81 34.75 -1.26 -27.70
CA LYS A 81 33.83 -1.20 -26.55
C LYS A 81 33.97 0.16 -25.87
N PRO A 82 32.87 0.86 -25.53
CA PRO A 82 32.95 2.19 -24.93
C PRO A 82 33.79 2.17 -23.64
N GLU A 83 34.71 3.12 -23.50
CA GLU A 83 35.58 3.23 -22.34
C GLU A 83 34.79 3.44 -21.03
N PRO A 84 35.12 2.72 -19.95
CA PRO A 84 34.43 2.86 -18.67
C PRO A 84 34.72 4.21 -18.01
N VAL A 85 33.66 4.90 -17.60
CA VAL A 85 33.73 6.09 -16.72
C VAL A 85 33.79 5.68 -15.25
N LEU A 86 33.08 4.58 -14.91
CA LEU A 86 33.15 3.87 -13.63
C LEU A 86 32.82 2.38 -13.83
N GLU A 87 33.49 1.50 -13.09
CA GLU A 87 33.27 0.06 -13.15
C GLU A 87 33.38 -0.64 -11.79
N PRO A 88 32.92 -1.90 -11.66
CA PRO A 88 33.04 -2.66 -10.41
C PRO A 88 34.47 -2.72 -9.90
N GLY A 89 34.67 -2.38 -8.61
CA GLY A 89 35.99 -2.25 -7.98
C GLY A 89 36.45 -0.80 -7.79
N ASP A 90 35.89 0.15 -8.54
CA ASP A 90 36.16 1.57 -8.33
C ASP A 90 35.71 2.04 -6.94
N HIS A 91 36.39 3.06 -6.42
CA HIS A 91 36.05 3.68 -5.16
C HIS A 91 36.21 5.21 -5.18
N GLY A 92 35.62 5.87 -4.20
CA GLY A 92 35.79 7.30 -3.94
C GLY A 92 34.60 8.19 -4.34
N ARG A 93 34.88 9.49 -4.48
CA ARG A 93 33.82 10.52 -4.60
C ARG A 93 32.95 10.37 -5.84
N LYS A 94 33.51 9.90 -6.96
CA LYS A 94 32.78 9.72 -8.22
C LYS A 94 31.77 8.57 -8.11
N VAL A 95 32.12 7.49 -7.40
CA VAL A 95 31.20 6.39 -7.06
C VAL A 95 30.11 6.87 -6.09
N ARG A 96 30.44 7.68 -5.08
CA ARG A 96 29.41 8.32 -4.22
C ARG A 96 28.42 9.15 -5.05
N ALA A 97 28.92 9.89 -6.04
CA ALA A 97 28.07 10.66 -6.94
C ALA A 97 27.19 9.77 -7.83
N LEU A 98 27.71 8.64 -8.32
CA LEU A 98 26.93 7.62 -9.02
C LEU A 98 25.78 7.08 -8.14
N GLN A 99 26.12 6.57 -6.95
CA GLN A 99 25.16 6.02 -5.99
C GLN A 99 24.09 7.06 -5.62
N ALA A 100 24.49 8.31 -5.38
CA ALA A 100 23.57 9.41 -5.06
C ALA A 100 22.61 9.78 -6.19
N ARG A 101 23.07 9.73 -7.45
CA ARG A 101 22.20 9.97 -8.61
C ARG A 101 21.26 8.79 -8.85
N LEU A 102 21.73 7.56 -8.71
CA LEU A 102 20.88 6.37 -8.79
C LEU A 102 19.79 6.37 -7.72
N ALA A 103 20.11 6.83 -6.50
CA ALA A 103 19.14 6.96 -5.42
C ALA A 103 18.02 7.98 -5.70
N GLN A 104 18.33 9.11 -6.37
CA GLN A 104 17.30 10.06 -6.83
C GLN A 104 16.27 9.44 -7.79
N LEU A 105 16.66 8.35 -8.46
CA LEU A 105 15.84 7.60 -9.39
C LEU A 105 15.33 6.27 -8.79
N LEU A 106 15.49 6.08 -7.48
CA LEU A 106 15.08 4.89 -6.73
C LEU A 106 15.74 3.57 -7.18
N TRP A 107 16.89 3.63 -7.86
CA TRP A 107 17.67 2.45 -8.25
C TRP A 107 18.67 2.01 -7.17
N PHE A 108 18.98 2.87 -6.21
CA PHE A 108 19.96 2.61 -5.16
C PHE A 108 19.44 3.08 -3.80
N THR A 109 19.60 2.24 -2.79
CA THR A 109 19.24 2.57 -1.41
C THR A 109 20.49 3.06 -0.67
N PRO A 110 20.44 4.20 0.02
CA PRO A 110 21.52 4.65 0.90
C PRO A 110 22.01 3.57 1.89
N PRO A 111 23.25 3.66 2.40
CA PRO A 111 24.19 4.79 2.31
C PRO A 111 25.05 4.81 1.03
N MET A 112 25.61 5.97 0.72
CA MET A 112 26.61 6.15 -0.34
C MET A 112 27.95 5.72 0.25
N THR A 113 28.34 4.47 0.06
CA THR A 113 29.61 3.91 0.55
C THR A 113 30.81 4.50 -0.19
N GLY A 114 30.60 4.84 -1.46
CA GLY A 114 31.68 5.19 -2.36
C GLY A 114 32.44 4.00 -2.91
N ASP A 115 31.96 2.78 -2.70
CA ASP A 115 32.52 1.55 -3.27
C ASP A 115 31.61 1.03 -4.37
N TYR A 116 32.17 0.72 -5.55
CA TYR A 116 31.42 0.15 -6.66
C TYR A 116 31.28 -1.36 -6.47
N ASP A 117 30.41 -1.70 -5.53
CA ASP A 117 30.11 -3.07 -5.10
C ASP A 117 29.03 -3.74 -5.98
N ARG A 118 28.64 -4.97 -5.59
CA ARG A 118 27.56 -5.71 -6.27
C ARG A 118 26.22 -4.97 -6.24
N THR A 119 25.94 -4.22 -5.18
CA THR A 119 24.71 -3.43 -5.04
C THR A 119 24.69 -2.30 -6.06
N THR A 120 25.79 -1.55 -6.15
CA THR A 120 26.00 -0.47 -7.11
C THR A 120 25.91 -0.99 -8.55
N ARG A 121 26.59 -2.11 -8.85
CA ARG A 121 26.50 -2.76 -10.16
C ARG A 121 25.08 -3.15 -10.53
N THR A 122 24.32 -3.73 -9.60
CA THR A 122 22.92 -4.11 -9.82
C THR A 122 22.05 -2.89 -10.13
N ALA A 123 22.21 -1.80 -9.38
CA ALA A 123 21.52 -0.54 -9.62
C ALA A 123 21.83 0.03 -11.00
N VAL A 124 23.10 -0.01 -11.44
CA VAL A 124 23.51 0.44 -12.78
C VAL A 124 22.89 -0.43 -13.87
N ARG A 125 22.89 -1.76 -13.72
CA ARG A 125 22.24 -2.67 -14.69
C ARG A 125 20.74 -2.42 -14.81
N GLY A 126 20.06 -2.17 -13.69
CA GLY A 126 18.64 -1.82 -13.66
C GLY A 126 18.37 -0.51 -14.39
N PHE A 127 19.16 0.53 -14.09
CA PHE A 127 19.08 1.81 -14.80
C PHE A 127 19.32 1.65 -16.30
N GLN A 128 20.41 1.00 -16.71
CA GLN A 128 20.74 0.73 -18.11
C GLN A 128 19.60 0.02 -18.83
N GLY A 129 19.10 -1.07 -18.25
CA GLY A 129 17.99 -1.84 -18.81
C GLY A 129 16.72 -0.99 -19.00
N LYS A 130 16.38 -0.13 -18.04
CA LYS A 130 15.23 0.78 -18.16
C LYS A 130 15.44 1.88 -19.21
N ARG A 131 16.68 2.19 -19.58
CA ARG A 131 17.04 3.18 -20.61
C ARG A 131 17.33 2.57 -21.98
N GLY A 132 17.16 1.25 -22.14
CA GLY A 132 17.46 0.56 -23.40
C GLY A 132 18.96 0.51 -23.70
N PHE A 133 19.80 0.56 -22.67
CA PHE A 133 21.24 0.30 -22.79
C PHE A 133 21.54 -1.15 -22.42
N ASP A 134 22.69 -1.65 -22.89
CA ASP A 134 23.21 -2.95 -22.47
C ASP A 134 23.41 -2.98 -20.95
N ARG A 135 22.93 -4.06 -20.32
CA ARG A 135 22.96 -4.23 -18.86
C ARG A 135 24.33 -4.72 -18.38
N THR A 136 25.39 -4.02 -18.79
CA THR A 136 26.79 -4.36 -18.49
C THR A 136 27.11 -4.21 -17.00
N GLY A 137 26.46 -3.24 -16.35
CA GLY A 137 26.81 -2.82 -15.00
C GLY A 137 28.11 -2.03 -14.94
N VAL A 138 28.64 -1.61 -16.08
CA VAL A 138 29.75 -0.67 -16.24
C VAL A 138 29.15 0.65 -16.71
N VAL A 139 29.52 1.76 -16.07
CA VAL A 139 29.05 3.09 -16.45
C VAL A 139 30.00 3.64 -17.49
N ASP A 140 29.58 3.69 -18.75
CA ASP A 140 30.28 4.40 -19.82
C ASP A 140 29.84 5.88 -19.90
N ALA A 141 30.44 6.62 -20.84
CA ALA A 141 30.12 8.04 -21.03
C ALA A 141 28.65 8.28 -21.39
N ARG A 142 28.02 7.37 -22.15
CA ARG A 142 26.60 7.47 -22.52
C ARG A 142 25.69 7.27 -21.31
N THR A 143 25.94 6.24 -20.52
CA THR A 143 25.22 5.94 -19.27
C THR A 143 25.36 7.09 -18.29
N TRP A 144 26.57 7.61 -18.11
CA TRP A 144 26.83 8.75 -17.21
C TRP A 144 26.10 10.02 -17.64
N ARG A 145 26.21 10.42 -18.91
CA ARG A 145 25.49 11.61 -19.42
C ARG A 145 23.98 11.47 -19.24
N ARG A 146 23.42 10.29 -19.54
CA ARG A 146 21.98 10.06 -19.35
C ARG A 146 21.58 10.17 -17.88
N LEU A 147 22.36 9.58 -16.98
CA LEU A 147 22.11 9.66 -15.54
C LEU A 147 22.18 11.11 -15.03
N VAL A 148 23.19 11.87 -15.44
CA VAL A 148 23.36 13.29 -15.08
C VAL A 148 22.19 14.13 -15.59
N ALA A 149 21.75 13.94 -16.83
CA ALA A 149 20.63 14.68 -17.41
C ALA A 149 19.28 14.43 -16.69
N MET A 150 19.14 13.29 -16.00
CA MET A 150 17.94 12.93 -15.26
C MET A 150 17.97 13.28 -13.78
N THR A 151 19.10 13.79 -13.28
CA THR A 151 19.32 13.94 -11.84
C THR A 151 20.00 15.26 -11.51
N ARG A 152 19.75 15.75 -10.30
CA ARG A 152 20.41 16.95 -9.81
C ARG A 152 21.79 16.60 -9.27
N LYS A 153 22.69 17.59 -9.24
CA LYS A 153 24.01 17.45 -8.62
C LYS A 153 23.83 17.12 -7.12
N PRO A 154 24.37 15.99 -6.62
CA PRO A 154 24.31 15.68 -5.20
C PRO A 154 25.03 16.73 -4.36
N THR A 155 24.47 17.07 -3.19
CA THR A 155 25.13 17.93 -2.20
C THR A 155 26.20 17.17 -1.42
N GLY A 156 27.07 17.90 -0.71
CA GLY A 156 28.07 17.29 0.16
C GLY A 156 27.45 16.35 1.19
N ASP A 157 26.35 16.77 1.83
CA ASP A 157 25.67 15.95 2.84
C ASP A 157 25.16 14.64 2.28
N VAL A 158 24.60 14.64 1.06
CA VAL A 158 24.17 13.39 0.40
C VAL A 158 25.36 12.49 0.10
N LEU A 159 26.45 13.05 -0.45
CA LEU A 159 27.64 12.26 -0.78
C LEU A 159 28.29 11.61 0.44
N PHE A 160 28.22 12.26 1.60
CA PHE A 160 28.83 11.80 2.84
C PHE A 160 27.85 11.28 3.88
N ASN A 161 26.60 11.01 3.48
CA ASN A 161 25.54 10.50 4.36
C ASN A 161 25.36 11.35 5.63
N ARG A 162 25.46 12.67 5.51
CA ARG A 162 25.17 13.63 6.58
C ARG A 162 23.72 14.09 6.45
N ALA A 163 23.15 14.53 7.57
CA ALA A 163 21.81 15.09 7.59
C ALA A 163 21.82 16.47 6.94
N GLY A 164 20.81 16.76 6.14
CA GLY A 164 20.56 18.13 5.67
C GLY A 164 19.91 18.99 6.75
N PRO A 165 19.69 20.28 6.46
CA PRO A 165 18.89 21.13 7.34
C PRO A 165 17.47 20.55 7.52
N PRO A 166 16.92 20.57 8.74
CA PRO A 166 15.59 20.05 9.00
C PRO A 166 14.53 20.92 8.32
N LEU A 167 13.54 20.28 7.71
CA LEU A 167 12.31 20.91 7.23
C LEU A 167 11.19 20.77 8.25
N PHE A 168 11.19 19.65 8.99
CA PHE A 168 10.29 19.42 10.11
C PHE A 168 11.03 18.75 11.27
N GLU A 169 10.72 19.16 12.49
CA GLU A 169 11.36 18.65 13.70
C GLU A 169 10.39 18.57 14.89
N PRO A 170 10.77 17.86 15.97
CA PRO A 170 9.94 17.77 17.16
C PRO A 170 9.55 19.15 17.70
N GLY A 171 8.26 19.35 17.94
CA GLY A 171 7.68 20.64 18.35
C GLY A 171 6.93 21.36 17.23
N ASP A 172 7.21 21.06 15.97
CA ASP A 172 6.48 21.67 14.84
C ASP A 172 5.00 21.32 14.86
N THR A 173 4.19 22.25 14.35
CA THR A 173 2.75 22.04 14.21
C THR A 173 2.26 22.46 12.83
N GLY A 174 1.08 21.97 12.42
CA GLY A 174 0.41 22.37 11.20
C GLY A 174 0.00 21.22 10.29
N ARG A 175 -0.54 21.58 9.12
CA ARG A 175 -1.12 20.64 8.16
C ARG A 175 -0.06 19.72 7.54
N GLU A 176 1.16 20.22 7.35
CA GLU A 176 2.27 19.51 6.76
C GLU A 176 2.73 18.35 7.66
N VAL A 177 2.66 18.54 8.99
CA VAL A 177 2.90 17.46 9.95
C VAL A 177 1.86 16.35 9.80
N ARG A 178 0.58 16.70 9.59
CA ARG A 178 -0.49 15.73 9.32
C ARG A 178 -0.17 14.91 8.07
N VAL A 179 0.34 15.57 7.02
CA VAL A 179 0.74 14.91 5.76
C VAL A 179 1.90 13.93 6.00
N ILE A 180 2.91 14.29 6.79
CA ILE A 180 4.04 13.41 7.13
C ILE A 180 3.55 12.17 7.89
N GLN A 181 2.73 12.36 8.92
CA GLN A 181 2.17 11.27 9.71
C GLN A 181 1.30 10.34 8.87
N ALA A 182 0.42 10.89 8.03
CA ALA A 182 -0.43 10.09 7.14
C ALA A 182 0.41 9.28 6.14
N ARG A 183 1.46 9.87 5.56
CA ARG A 183 2.39 9.15 4.68
C ARG A 183 3.14 8.05 5.43
N LEU A 184 3.65 8.33 6.64
CA LEU A 184 4.31 7.31 7.46
C LEU A 184 3.34 6.16 7.83
N ARG A 185 2.06 6.45 8.05
CA ARG A 185 1.01 5.46 8.31
C ARG A 185 0.74 4.57 7.08
N GLN A 186 0.71 5.13 5.87
CA GLN A 186 0.55 4.36 4.61
C GLN A 186 1.62 3.28 4.42
N ILE A 187 2.82 3.50 4.95
CA ILE A 187 3.94 2.55 4.89
C ILE A 187 4.28 1.94 6.26
N ALA A 188 3.30 1.91 7.17
CA ALA A 188 3.35 1.23 8.46
C ALA A 188 4.53 1.64 9.38
N TRP A 189 4.90 2.93 9.36
CA TRP A 189 5.85 3.52 10.33
C TRP A 189 5.16 4.28 11.46
N TYR A 190 3.89 4.66 11.29
CA TYR A 190 3.12 5.42 12.27
C TYR A 190 1.79 4.72 12.55
N PHE A 191 1.52 4.44 13.83
CA PHE A 191 0.38 3.63 14.28
C PHE A 191 -0.60 4.38 15.20
N GLY A 192 -0.52 5.71 15.23
CA GLY A 192 -1.46 6.56 15.97
C GLY A 192 -2.41 7.32 15.04
N ASP A 193 -3.22 8.18 15.65
CA ASP A 193 -4.01 9.18 14.94
C ASP A 193 -3.11 10.25 14.32
N VAL A 194 -3.49 10.69 13.12
CA VAL A 194 -2.90 11.84 12.44
C VAL A 194 -3.33 13.12 13.18
N THR A 195 -2.36 13.79 13.76
CA THR A 195 -2.47 15.04 14.52
C THR A 195 -1.69 16.15 13.81
N ASP A 196 -1.97 17.39 14.19
CA ASP A 196 -1.25 18.56 13.71
C ASP A 196 0.08 18.80 14.43
N ARG A 197 0.57 17.90 15.31
CA ARG A 197 1.80 18.11 16.10
C ARG A 197 2.86 17.07 15.85
N TYR A 198 4.11 17.51 15.70
CA TYR A 198 5.26 16.62 15.58
C TYR A 198 5.69 16.17 16.99
N GLY A 199 4.97 15.18 17.51
CA GLY A 199 5.20 14.63 18.85
C GLY A 199 6.18 13.45 18.91
N PRO A 200 6.34 12.83 20.08
CA PRO A 200 7.24 11.69 20.28
C PRO A 200 6.96 10.51 19.34
N LEU A 201 5.69 10.19 19.07
CA LEU A 201 5.30 9.13 18.13
C LEU A 201 5.74 9.43 16.69
N THR A 202 5.61 10.69 16.26
CA THR A 202 6.08 11.12 14.92
C THR A 202 7.60 11.01 14.84
N ARG A 203 8.32 11.48 15.86
CA ARG A 203 9.78 11.37 15.92
C ARG A 203 10.24 9.91 15.86
N GLN A 204 9.60 9.02 16.61
CA GLN A 204 9.91 7.59 16.59
C GLN A 204 9.67 6.96 15.22
N ALA A 205 8.53 7.28 14.59
CA ALA A 205 8.23 6.84 13.23
C ALA A 205 9.29 7.30 12.22
N VAL A 206 9.73 8.56 12.32
CA VAL A 206 10.78 9.12 11.46
C VAL A 206 12.14 8.47 11.73
N LEU A 207 12.52 8.23 12.99
CA LEU A 207 13.76 7.52 13.32
C LEU A 207 13.81 6.10 12.73
N GLY A 208 12.69 5.37 12.83
CA GLY A 208 12.55 4.03 12.26
C GLY A 208 12.64 4.05 10.73
N PHE A 209 11.89 4.97 10.10
CA PHE A 209 11.94 5.17 8.65
C PHE A 209 13.36 5.52 8.19
N GLN A 210 14.03 6.48 8.83
CA GLN A 210 15.39 6.89 8.49
C GLN A 210 16.38 5.72 8.59
N GLY A 211 16.31 4.95 9.68
CA GLY A 211 17.14 3.77 9.87
C GLY A 211 16.93 2.73 8.77
N LYS A 212 15.67 2.43 8.44
CA LYS A 212 15.36 1.49 7.35
C LYS A 212 15.83 1.97 5.99
N ARG A 213 15.86 3.29 5.75
CA ARG A 213 16.27 3.89 4.49
C ARG A 213 17.75 4.24 4.40
N GLY A 214 18.54 3.92 5.43
CA GLY A 214 19.99 4.16 5.43
C GLY A 214 20.35 5.65 5.39
N VAL A 215 19.44 6.52 5.87
CA VAL A 215 19.70 7.95 6.05
C VAL A 215 19.91 8.26 7.53
N PRO A 216 20.56 9.38 7.88
CA PRO A 216 20.84 9.71 9.28
C PRO A 216 19.59 9.71 10.15
N GLN A 217 19.64 8.99 11.28
CA GLN A 217 18.54 8.86 12.23
C GLN A 217 18.48 10.06 13.18
N THR A 218 18.17 11.24 12.64
CA THR A 218 18.06 12.47 13.43
C THR A 218 16.72 12.59 14.14
N GLY A 219 15.70 11.89 13.64
CA GLY A 219 14.31 12.08 14.05
C GLY A 219 13.72 13.41 13.57
N LYS A 220 14.44 14.15 12.71
CA LYS A 220 14.00 15.36 12.01
C LYS A 220 13.86 15.03 10.53
N VAL A 221 12.84 15.56 9.87
CA VAL A 221 12.61 15.34 8.44
C VAL A 221 13.38 16.39 7.65
N ASP A 222 14.50 15.99 7.06
CA ASP A 222 15.18 16.81 6.05
C ASP A 222 14.60 16.56 4.64
N ARG A 223 15.09 17.31 3.65
CA ARG A 223 14.64 17.17 2.25
C ARG A 223 14.77 15.74 1.73
N ARG A 224 15.86 15.04 2.06
CA ARG A 224 16.14 13.67 1.60
C ARG A 224 15.14 12.68 2.20
N THR A 225 14.88 12.80 3.49
CA THR A 225 13.88 12.00 4.21
C THR A 225 12.49 12.21 3.60
N LEU A 226 12.12 13.46 3.33
CA LEU A 226 10.83 13.80 2.71
C LEU A 226 10.69 13.25 1.29
N GLU A 227 11.72 13.41 0.43
CA GLU A 227 11.70 12.89 -0.95
C GLU A 227 11.56 11.36 -0.98
N LEU A 228 12.26 10.63 -0.08
CA LEU A 228 12.10 9.18 0.06
C LEU A 228 10.69 8.80 0.53
N LEU A 229 10.15 9.52 1.52
CA LEU A 229 8.81 9.26 2.03
C LEU A 229 7.75 9.47 0.94
N VAL A 230 7.82 10.60 0.23
CA VAL A 230 6.90 10.93 -0.88
C VAL A 230 7.04 9.92 -2.03
N GLY A 231 8.26 9.51 -2.38
CA GLY A 231 8.47 8.52 -3.45
C GLY A 231 7.90 7.13 -3.16
N MET A 232 7.60 6.83 -1.89
CA MET A 232 7.08 5.53 -1.44
C MET A 232 5.60 5.58 -1.04
N THR A 233 4.96 6.74 -1.14
CA THR A 233 3.60 6.96 -0.64
C THR A 233 2.78 7.73 -1.66
N ARG A 234 1.46 7.53 -1.64
CA ARG A 234 0.56 8.38 -2.43
C ARG A 234 0.25 9.65 -1.66
N THR A 235 -0.32 10.64 -2.35
CA THR A 235 -0.86 11.83 -1.68
C THR A 235 -1.94 11.39 -0.67
N PRO A 236 -1.85 11.80 0.61
CA PRO A 236 -2.89 11.49 1.58
C PRO A 236 -4.25 12.04 1.19
N THR A 237 -5.32 11.27 1.40
CA THR A 237 -6.70 11.73 1.19
C THR A 237 -7.15 12.65 2.32
N LYS A 238 -8.27 13.35 2.13
CA LYS A 238 -8.88 14.16 3.20
C LYS A 238 -9.25 13.32 4.41
N ASP A 239 -9.69 12.08 4.19
CA ASP A 239 -10.10 11.16 5.24
C ASP A 239 -8.91 10.62 6.02
N GLU A 240 -7.83 10.22 5.34
CA GLU A 240 -6.57 9.84 6.01
C GLU A 240 -6.00 10.98 6.85
N LEU A 241 -6.06 12.20 6.32
CA LEU A 241 -5.71 13.37 7.09
C LEU A 241 -6.66 13.50 8.28
N ALA A 242 -7.98 13.34 8.13
CA ALA A 242 -8.96 13.52 9.20
C ALA A 242 -9.17 12.32 10.16
N ASN A 243 -8.37 11.26 10.08
CA ASN A 243 -8.58 9.98 10.80
C ASN A 243 -9.93 9.33 10.53
N ARG A 244 -10.48 9.52 9.34
CA ARG A 244 -11.71 8.85 8.90
C ARG A 244 -11.37 7.55 8.18
N PRO A 245 -12.17 6.49 8.34
CA PRO A 245 -11.97 5.26 7.58
C PRO A 245 -12.03 5.57 6.07
N PRO A 246 -11.24 4.85 5.25
CA PRO A 246 -11.26 5.03 3.81
C PRO A 246 -12.66 4.73 3.25
N ASP A 247 -13.05 5.49 2.24
CA ASP A 247 -14.28 5.26 1.48
C ASP A 247 -14.24 3.84 0.84
N PRO A 248 -15.20 2.93 1.14
CA PRO A 248 -15.24 1.59 0.56
C PRO A 248 -15.30 1.54 -0.97
N ALA A 249 -15.79 2.61 -1.60
CA ALA A 249 -15.94 2.72 -3.05
C ALA A 249 -14.88 3.62 -3.72
N ASP A 250 -13.89 4.12 -2.98
CA ASP A 250 -12.81 4.92 -3.55
C ASP A 250 -12.05 4.10 -4.61
N GLY A 251 -12.17 4.51 -5.88
CA GLY A 251 -11.54 3.85 -7.02
C GLY A 251 -12.36 2.77 -7.72
N GLN A 252 -13.56 2.40 -7.23
CA GLN A 252 -14.45 1.48 -7.93
C GLN A 252 -15.22 2.21 -9.05
N PRO A 253 -15.29 1.65 -10.27
CA PRO A 253 -16.06 2.25 -11.36
C PRO A 253 -17.54 2.39 -10.96
N LEU A 254 -18.15 3.45 -11.47
CA LEU A 254 -19.56 3.77 -11.24
C LEU A 254 -20.41 3.20 -12.39
N ASP A 255 -21.54 2.56 -12.05
CA ASP A 255 -22.51 2.09 -13.04
C ASP A 255 -22.91 3.21 -14.03
N PRO A 256 -23.01 2.94 -15.34
CA PRO A 256 -23.39 3.95 -16.33
C PRO A 256 -24.67 4.72 -16.00
N ARG A 257 -25.67 4.08 -15.39
CA ARG A 257 -26.96 4.69 -15.02
C ARG A 257 -26.82 5.76 -13.93
N CYS A 258 -25.70 5.76 -13.22
CA CYS A 258 -25.36 6.70 -12.17
C CYS A 258 -24.60 7.95 -12.65
N LYS A 259 -24.21 8.00 -13.94
CA LYS A 259 -23.35 9.07 -14.46
C LYS A 259 -24.05 10.40 -14.74
N THR A 260 -25.38 10.44 -14.71
CA THR A 260 -26.17 11.64 -15.04
C THR A 260 -27.23 11.92 -13.99
N GLY A 261 -27.30 13.18 -13.56
CA GLY A 261 -28.23 13.68 -12.57
C GLY A 261 -27.82 13.34 -11.13
N ARG A 262 -28.77 13.51 -10.21
CA ARG A 262 -28.65 13.17 -8.79
C ARG A 262 -29.11 11.74 -8.56
N VAL A 263 -28.25 10.87 -8.05
CA VAL A 263 -28.51 9.43 -7.96
C VAL A 263 -27.98 8.83 -6.66
N LEU A 264 -28.81 8.02 -6.00
CA LEU A 264 -28.37 7.08 -4.97
C LEU A 264 -27.93 5.78 -5.65
N CYS A 265 -26.62 5.57 -5.77
CA CYS A 265 -26.02 4.45 -6.46
C CYS A 265 -25.55 3.39 -5.49
N ILE A 266 -26.26 2.27 -5.48
CA ILE A 266 -26.18 1.24 -4.47
C ILE A 266 -25.64 -0.02 -5.12
N ASP A 267 -24.42 -0.38 -4.75
CA ASP A 267 -23.69 -1.51 -5.29
C ASP A 267 -23.64 -2.63 -4.24
N LYS A 268 -24.29 -3.74 -4.59
CA LYS A 268 -24.41 -4.92 -3.75
C LYS A 268 -23.11 -5.72 -3.67
N THR A 269 -22.24 -5.63 -4.68
CA THR A 269 -20.93 -6.29 -4.69
C THR A 269 -20.00 -5.64 -3.66
N SER A 270 -19.93 -4.30 -3.64
CA SER A 270 -19.07 -3.56 -2.71
C SER A 270 -19.74 -3.20 -1.38
N SER A 271 -21.02 -3.53 -1.18
CA SER A 271 -21.79 -3.12 0.01
C SER A 271 -21.75 -1.62 0.26
N SER A 272 -21.85 -0.83 -0.81
CA SER A 272 -21.72 0.62 -0.78
C SER A 272 -22.93 1.35 -1.34
N LEU A 273 -23.30 2.47 -0.73
CA LEU A 273 -24.17 3.48 -1.32
C LEU A 273 -23.36 4.74 -1.58
N ARG A 274 -23.33 5.15 -2.85
CA ARG A 274 -22.72 6.38 -3.34
C ARG A 274 -23.79 7.41 -3.66
N TRP A 275 -23.71 8.59 -3.04
CA TRP A 275 -24.46 9.77 -3.46
C TRP A 275 -23.73 10.44 -4.62
N VAL A 276 -24.34 10.42 -5.80
CA VAL A 276 -23.69 10.87 -7.03
C VAL A 276 -24.44 12.07 -7.60
N VAL A 277 -23.66 13.07 -8.05
CA VAL A 277 -24.15 14.20 -8.84
C VAL A 277 -23.33 14.25 -10.13
N ASP A 278 -23.97 14.01 -11.27
CA ASP A 278 -23.37 14.05 -12.61
C ASP A 278 -22.07 13.24 -12.71
N GLY A 279 -22.15 11.98 -12.26
CA GLY A 279 -21.05 11.01 -12.30
C GLY A 279 -19.94 11.23 -11.27
N LYS A 280 -20.05 12.27 -10.43
CA LYS A 280 -19.12 12.53 -9.33
C LYS A 280 -19.72 12.07 -8.01
N THR A 281 -19.08 11.09 -7.38
CA THR A 281 -19.40 10.67 -6.01
C THR A 281 -19.14 11.82 -5.04
N GLN A 282 -20.16 12.19 -4.29
CA GLN A 282 -20.10 13.22 -3.25
C GLN A 282 -19.81 12.62 -1.88
N VAL A 283 -20.45 11.47 -1.59
CA VAL A 283 -20.32 10.70 -0.35
C VAL A 283 -20.51 9.24 -0.70
N THR A 284 -19.78 8.38 -0.01
CA THR A 284 -20.07 6.95 0.06
C THR A 284 -20.29 6.54 1.51
N VAL A 285 -21.24 5.63 1.71
CA VAL A 285 -21.49 5.00 3.00
C VAL A 285 -21.54 3.49 2.85
N ASP A 286 -21.12 2.79 3.90
CA ASP A 286 -21.37 1.35 4.03
C ASP A 286 -22.86 1.08 4.14
N VAL A 287 -23.31 0.05 3.43
CA VAL A 287 -24.69 -0.43 3.48
C VAL A 287 -24.79 -1.92 3.65
N ARG A 288 -25.86 -2.37 4.30
CA ARG A 288 -26.22 -3.79 4.44
C ARG A 288 -27.60 -4.04 3.84
N PHE A 289 -27.74 -5.16 3.13
CA PHE A 289 -28.93 -5.50 2.36
C PHE A 289 -29.80 -6.57 3.03
N GLY A 290 -30.92 -6.86 2.38
CA GLY A 290 -31.81 -7.95 2.73
C GLY A 290 -31.17 -9.33 2.61
N SER A 291 -31.70 -10.29 3.39
CA SER A 291 -31.31 -11.70 3.29
C SER A 291 -31.74 -12.32 1.95
N SER A 292 -31.37 -13.58 1.71
CA SER A 292 -31.87 -14.34 0.56
C SER A 292 -33.39 -14.53 0.58
N GLU A 293 -34.00 -14.55 1.76
CA GLU A 293 -35.46 -14.70 1.93
C GLU A 293 -36.20 -13.37 1.69
N LEU A 294 -35.57 -12.25 2.03
CA LEU A 294 -36.14 -10.91 1.89
C LEU A 294 -35.16 -10.00 1.14
N PRO A 295 -34.88 -10.25 -0.14
CA PRO A 295 -33.82 -9.56 -0.86
C PRO A 295 -34.14 -8.09 -1.12
N THR A 296 -33.12 -7.25 -1.02
CA THR A 296 -33.18 -5.89 -1.56
C THR A 296 -33.25 -5.94 -3.09
N ARG A 297 -34.30 -5.36 -3.67
CA ARG A 297 -34.59 -5.44 -5.10
C ARG A 297 -33.58 -4.64 -5.91
N GLU A 298 -33.06 -5.25 -6.97
CA GLU A 298 -32.26 -4.58 -8.00
C GLU A 298 -33.13 -3.79 -8.98
N GLY A 299 -32.55 -2.76 -9.60
CA GLY A 299 -33.23 -1.98 -10.63
C GLY A 299 -33.01 -0.49 -10.52
N VAL A 300 -33.84 0.25 -11.26
CA VAL A 300 -33.89 1.72 -11.22
C VAL A 300 -35.22 2.13 -10.61
N PHE A 301 -35.15 2.91 -9.54
CA PHE A 301 -36.28 3.40 -8.77
C PHE A 301 -36.19 4.91 -8.57
N SER A 302 -37.15 5.46 -7.85
CA SER A 302 -37.13 6.85 -7.39
C SER A 302 -37.57 6.94 -5.94
N VAL A 303 -36.96 7.83 -5.17
CA VAL A 303 -37.41 8.12 -3.79
C VAL A 303 -38.81 8.73 -3.85
N TYR A 304 -39.84 7.97 -3.45
CA TYR A 304 -41.24 8.41 -3.54
C TYR A 304 -41.80 8.91 -2.20
N ARG A 305 -41.15 8.57 -1.08
CA ARG A 305 -41.54 9.02 0.26
C ARG A 305 -40.34 9.16 1.16
N LYS A 306 -40.37 10.15 2.04
CA LYS A 306 -39.35 10.39 3.07
C LYS A 306 -40.00 10.53 4.45
N SER A 307 -39.34 10.02 5.47
CA SER A 307 -39.81 10.11 6.87
C SER A 307 -38.59 10.12 7.80
N ARG A 308 -38.39 11.21 8.54
CA ARG A 308 -37.22 11.38 9.40
C ARG A 308 -37.23 10.42 10.60
N ASP A 309 -38.40 10.26 11.23
CA ASP A 309 -38.55 9.44 12.44
C ASP A 309 -39.50 8.27 12.16
N HIS A 310 -39.20 7.48 11.12
CA HIS A 310 -40.08 6.37 10.74
C HIS A 310 -39.99 5.19 11.71
N VAL A 311 -41.12 4.54 11.96
CA VAL A 311 -41.19 3.25 12.64
C VAL A 311 -41.95 2.30 11.72
N SER A 312 -41.36 1.13 11.44
CA SER A 312 -41.99 0.11 10.59
C SER A 312 -43.27 -0.40 11.25
N SER A 313 -44.39 -0.39 10.52
CA SER A 313 -45.63 -1.01 11.00
C SER A 313 -45.61 -2.53 10.96
N LEU A 314 -44.73 -3.12 10.13
CA LEU A 314 -44.62 -4.57 9.96
C LEU A 314 -43.62 -5.20 10.93
N TYR A 315 -42.49 -4.51 11.17
CA TYR A 315 -41.40 -5.01 12.00
C TYR A 315 -41.26 -4.28 13.34
N HIS A 316 -42.12 -3.30 13.61
CA HIS A 316 -42.12 -2.48 14.85
C HIS A 316 -40.74 -1.92 15.23
N THR A 317 -39.92 -1.64 14.22
CA THR A 317 -38.52 -1.23 14.38
C THR A 317 -38.33 0.19 13.90
N SER A 318 -37.53 0.96 14.64
CA SER A 318 -37.15 2.33 14.26
C SER A 318 -36.29 2.33 12.99
N MET A 319 -36.67 3.17 12.03
CA MET A 319 -35.99 3.36 10.74
C MET A 319 -35.73 4.86 10.51
N PRO A 320 -34.81 5.48 11.26
CA PRO A 320 -34.56 6.92 11.11
C PRO A 320 -34.06 7.25 9.70
N PHE A 321 -34.46 8.42 9.21
CA PHE A 321 -34.12 8.96 7.89
C PHE A 321 -34.54 8.05 6.72
N ALA A 322 -35.71 7.41 6.83
CA ALA A 322 -36.20 6.50 5.82
C ALA A 322 -36.54 7.22 4.49
N MET A 323 -35.87 6.80 3.42
CA MET A 323 -36.11 7.21 2.03
C MET A 323 -36.61 5.99 1.25
N PHE A 324 -37.92 5.91 1.03
CA PHE A 324 -38.58 4.78 0.38
C PHE A 324 -38.43 4.84 -1.13
N PHE A 325 -38.08 3.72 -1.75
CA PHE A 325 -37.83 3.62 -3.19
C PHE A 325 -38.59 2.48 -3.88
N SER A 326 -38.98 1.41 -3.17
CA SER A 326 -39.72 0.30 -3.78
C SER A 326 -40.64 -0.41 -2.79
N GLY A 327 -41.96 -0.15 -2.86
CA GLY A 327 -42.99 -0.94 -2.16
C GLY A 327 -42.67 -1.28 -0.70
N GLY A 328 -42.19 -0.29 0.08
CA GLY A 328 -41.78 -0.46 1.48
C GLY A 328 -40.28 -0.61 1.72
N GLN A 329 -39.46 -0.94 0.72
CA GLN A 329 -38.00 -0.91 0.84
C GLN A 329 -37.50 0.53 0.83
N ALA A 330 -36.62 0.84 1.78
CA ALA A 330 -36.06 2.16 2.01
C ALA A 330 -34.56 2.10 2.26
N VAL A 331 -33.88 3.21 1.96
CA VAL A 331 -32.56 3.52 2.55
C VAL A 331 -32.82 4.19 3.89
N HIS A 332 -32.23 3.69 4.99
CA HIS A 332 -32.42 4.27 6.32
C HIS A 332 -31.26 3.92 7.28
N TYR A 333 -31.18 4.64 8.40
CA TYR A 333 -30.24 4.30 9.47
C TYR A 333 -30.65 3.01 10.17
N SER A 334 -29.68 2.16 10.50
CA SER A 334 -29.91 0.96 11.31
C SER A 334 -28.96 0.93 12.51
N PRO A 335 -29.49 1.05 13.75
CA PRO A 335 -28.70 0.87 14.97
C PRO A 335 -28.06 -0.52 15.04
N ASP A 336 -28.78 -1.55 14.57
CA ASP A 336 -28.28 -2.91 14.51
C ASP A 336 -27.09 -3.04 13.56
N PHE A 337 -27.16 -2.45 12.35
CA PHE A 337 -26.00 -2.45 11.44
C PHE A 337 -24.82 -1.66 12.01
N ALA A 338 -25.08 -0.56 12.71
CA ALA A 338 -24.05 0.21 13.39
C ALA A 338 -23.33 -0.59 14.49
N ALA A 339 -24.07 -1.42 15.25
CA ALA A 339 -23.51 -2.23 16.33
C ALA A 339 -22.85 -3.53 15.83
N ASN A 340 -23.51 -4.24 14.91
CA ASN A 340 -23.19 -5.62 14.55
C ASN A 340 -22.52 -5.75 13.18
N GLY A 341 -22.43 -4.67 12.41
CA GLY A 341 -21.85 -4.69 11.07
C GLY A 341 -22.53 -5.72 10.16
N TYR A 342 -21.74 -6.42 9.36
CA TYR A 342 -22.25 -7.39 8.39
C TYR A 342 -22.68 -8.74 9.00
N ALA A 343 -22.60 -8.90 10.33
CA ALA A 343 -23.17 -10.05 11.02
C ALA A 343 -24.69 -9.89 11.12
N GLY A 344 -25.41 -10.30 10.07
CA GLY A 344 -26.86 -10.21 9.96
C GLY A 344 -27.31 -9.66 8.62
N ALA A 345 -28.61 -9.44 8.47
CA ALA A 345 -29.20 -8.88 7.25
C ALA A 345 -30.30 -7.87 7.60
N SER A 346 -30.77 -7.12 6.62
CA SER A 346 -32.04 -6.39 6.71
C SER A 346 -33.21 -7.29 6.28
N HIS A 347 -34.44 -6.77 6.39
CA HIS A 347 -35.64 -7.39 5.82
C HIS A 347 -35.97 -6.80 4.43
N GLY A 348 -34.94 -6.49 3.64
CA GLY A 348 -35.04 -5.95 2.28
C GLY A 348 -34.67 -4.48 2.14
N CYS A 349 -34.59 -3.72 3.23
CA CYS A 349 -34.11 -2.34 3.21
C CYS A 349 -32.60 -2.24 2.98
N VAL A 350 -32.14 -1.03 2.65
CA VAL A 350 -30.72 -0.69 2.57
C VAL A 350 -30.35 0.01 3.87
N ASN A 351 -29.73 -0.74 4.79
CA ASN A 351 -29.35 -0.24 6.10
C ASN A 351 -28.04 0.53 6.00
N VAL A 352 -27.99 1.77 6.51
CA VAL A 352 -26.77 2.58 6.64
C VAL A 352 -26.34 2.61 8.11
N ARG A 353 -25.04 2.40 8.36
CA ARG A 353 -24.48 2.41 9.73
C ARG A 353 -23.98 3.77 10.22
N ASP A 354 -23.68 4.69 9.31
CA ASP A 354 -23.22 6.03 9.66
C ASP A 354 -24.41 6.98 9.84
N TYR A 355 -24.69 7.34 11.09
CA TYR A 355 -25.81 8.23 11.44
C TYR A 355 -25.66 9.64 10.88
N GLY A 356 -24.46 10.21 10.90
CA GLY A 356 -24.23 11.58 10.43
C GLY A 356 -24.34 11.66 8.90
N ALA A 357 -23.79 10.66 8.21
CA ALA A 357 -23.85 10.60 6.76
C ALA A 357 -25.29 10.40 6.24
N ILE A 358 -26.09 9.51 6.85
CA ILE A 358 -27.49 9.32 6.42
C ILE A 358 -28.37 10.52 6.74
N ALA A 359 -28.15 11.22 7.86
CA ALA A 359 -28.85 12.46 8.17
C ALA A 359 -28.57 13.54 7.12
N SER A 360 -27.29 13.75 6.78
CA SER A 360 -26.87 14.69 5.73
C SER A 360 -27.40 14.30 4.35
N LEU A 361 -27.37 13.01 4.02
CA LEU A 361 -27.89 12.49 2.76
C LEU A 361 -29.40 12.71 2.66
N PHE A 362 -30.14 12.44 3.74
CA PHE A 362 -31.58 12.69 3.80
C PHE A 362 -31.91 14.14 3.49
N ASP A 363 -31.17 15.10 4.02
CA ASP A 363 -31.42 16.52 3.76
C ASP A 363 -31.12 16.93 2.31
N GLN A 364 -30.15 16.27 1.67
CA GLN A 364 -29.74 16.54 0.29
C GLN A 364 -30.58 15.85 -0.79
N VAL A 365 -31.29 14.76 -0.47
CA VAL A 365 -32.02 13.93 -1.44
C VAL A 365 -33.47 14.41 -1.59
N PRO A 366 -33.86 15.06 -2.69
CA PRO A 366 -35.26 15.41 -2.94
C PRO A 366 -36.13 14.18 -3.28
N LEU A 367 -37.44 14.32 -3.16
CA LEU A 367 -38.38 13.34 -3.75
C LEU A 367 -38.18 13.27 -5.27
N GLY A 368 -38.38 12.09 -5.84
CA GLY A 368 -38.10 11.79 -7.24
C GLY A 368 -36.64 11.47 -7.54
N THR A 369 -35.71 11.61 -6.58
CA THR A 369 -34.30 11.25 -6.77
C THR A 369 -34.16 9.81 -7.23
N LYS A 370 -33.39 9.58 -8.30
CA LYS A 370 -33.15 8.27 -8.88
C LYS A 370 -32.35 7.40 -7.89
N VAL A 371 -32.75 6.14 -7.76
CA VAL A 371 -32.05 5.12 -6.98
C VAL A 371 -31.69 3.98 -7.93
N VAL A 372 -30.41 3.63 -8.02
CA VAL A 372 -29.93 2.52 -8.86
C VAL A 372 -29.33 1.48 -7.94
N ILE A 373 -29.88 0.26 -7.96
CA ILE A 373 -29.41 -0.86 -7.15
C ILE A 373 -28.93 -1.97 -8.08
N TYR A 374 -27.68 -2.41 -7.92
CA TYR A 374 -27.01 -3.31 -8.86
C TYR A 374 -25.89 -4.13 -8.21
N TRP A 375 -25.35 -5.07 -8.98
CA TRP A 375 -24.11 -5.79 -8.69
C TRP A 375 -23.05 -5.34 -9.70
N SER A 376 -21.87 -4.91 -9.24
CA SER A 376 -20.73 -4.56 -10.10
C SER A 376 -19.85 -5.74 -10.43
#